data_AF-A0AA36MQ45-F1
#
_entry.id   AF-A0AA36MQ45-F1
#
_cell.length_a   1.000
_cell.length_b   1.000
_cell.length_c   1.000
_cell.angle_alpha   90.00
_cell.angle_beta   90.00
_cell.angle_gamma   90.00
#
_symmetry.space_group_name_H-M   'P 1'
#
loop_
_entity.id
_entity.type
_entity.pdbx_description
1 polymer ?
#
loop_
_entity_poly.entity_id
_entity_poly.type
_entity_poly.pdbx_seq_one_letter_code
_entity_poly.pdbx_strand_id
1 'polypeptide(L)'
;MSAEALREYNNCLQVFSFLVKWENNPRIQEMLRNRMEEILGRAEAVKEMTKNGKAPTSPPSGGGYGGAATQAPPATGTAEDAEDKEKEKMKKGLEGAIMTTKPNIKWDDVAGLEAAKGALQETVILPTRFPQLFTGKRVPWHGILLYGPPGTGKSYLAKACATEADATFFSISSSDLVSKWMGESEKLVRSLFEMAREAKPAIIFVDEIDSLCGARGESGESDAARRIKTEFLAQMDG
;
A
#
# COMPACT_ATOMS: atom_id res chain seq x y z
N MET A 1 27.08 5.12 -16.73
CA MET A 1 26.19 4.44 -15.76
C MET A 1 26.94 3.46 -14.84
N SER A 2 27.75 2.52 -15.34
CA SER A 2 28.42 1.51 -14.48
C SER A 2 29.51 2.07 -13.53
N ALA A 3 30.30 3.06 -13.97
CA ALA A 3 31.33 3.68 -13.12
C ALA A 3 30.77 4.49 -11.94
N GLU A 4 29.60 5.10 -12.13
CA GLU A 4 28.90 5.89 -11.11
C GLU A 4 28.24 4.98 -10.06
N ALA A 5 27.65 3.86 -10.49
CA ALA A 5 27.12 2.84 -9.58
C ALA A 5 28.20 2.26 -8.66
N LEU A 6 29.40 1.98 -9.18
CA LEU A 6 30.52 1.45 -8.40
C LEU A 6 30.99 2.46 -7.32
N ARG A 7 30.97 3.75 -7.64
CA ARG A 7 31.27 4.82 -6.69
C ARG A 7 30.26 4.86 -5.54
N GLU A 8 28.98 4.75 -5.84
CA GLU A 8 27.93 4.72 -4.81
C GLU A 8 28.01 3.47 -3.92
N TYR A 9 28.33 2.30 -4.49
CA TYR A 9 28.58 1.09 -3.70
C TYR A 9 29.74 1.26 -2.72
N ASN A 10 30.86 1.86 -3.16
CA ASN A 10 32.00 2.13 -2.29
C ASN A 10 31.66 3.13 -1.17
N ASN A 11 30.88 4.18 -1.48
CA ASN A 11 30.40 5.12 -0.45
C ASN A 11 29.54 4.42 0.59
N CYS A 12 28.62 3.56 0.16
CA CYS A 12 27.77 2.76 1.04
C CYS A 12 28.60 1.85 1.95
N LEU A 13 29.58 1.11 1.40
CA LEU A 13 30.46 0.24 2.18
C LEU A 13 31.25 1.01 3.25
N GLN A 14 31.70 2.24 2.97
CA GLN A 14 32.37 3.07 3.96
C GLN A 14 31.44 3.49 5.11
N VAL A 15 30.19 3.86 4.79
CA VAL A 15 29.18 4.21 5.79
C VAL A 15 28.85 3.01 6.67
N PHE A 16 28.62 1.84 6.07
CA PHE A 16 28.32 0.61 6.82
C PHE A 16 29.51 0.15 7.68
N SER A 17 30.74 0.24 7.18
CA SER A 17 31.95 -0.07 7.95
C SER A 17 32.10 0.87 9.16
N PHE A 18 31.79 2.16 9.00
CA PHE A 18 31.76 3.13 10.09
C PHE A 18 30.68 2.77 11.12
N LEU A 19 29.46 2.43 10.69
CA LEU A 19 28.37 2.07 11.60
C LEU A 19 28.70 0.82 12.42
N VAL A 20 29.28 -0.22 11.80
CA VAL A 20 29.71 -1.45 12.51
C VAL A 20 30.76 -1.15 13.58
N LYS A 21 31.65 -0.16 13.37
CA LYS A 21 32.70 0.21 14.32
C LYS A 21 32.15 0.89 15.59
N TRP A 22 31.04 1.62 15.49
CA TRP A 22 30.46 2.39 16.60
C TRP A 22 29.22 1.76 17.22
N GLU A 23 28.67 0.71 16.60
CA GLU A 23 27.54 -0.03 17.13
C GLU A 23 27.98 -0.99 18.24
N ASN A 24 27.33 -0.93 19.40
CA ASN A 24 27.67 -1.78 20.56
C ASN A 24 26.77 -3.02 20.67
N ASN A 25 25.67 -3.07 19.91
CA ASN A 25 24.75 -4.19 19.94
C ASN A 25 25.18 -5.33 18.99
N PRO A 26 25.46 -6.55 19.49
CA PRO A 26 25.98 -7.65 18.67
C PRO A 26 25.01 -8.10 17.57
N ARG A 27 23.69 -8.05 17.78
CA ARG A 27 22.70 -8.42 16.75
C ARG A 27 22.65 -7.42 15.60
N ILE A 28 22.81 -6.13 15.91
CA ILE A 28 22.82 -5.07 14.89
C ILE A 28 24.14 -5.12 14.13
N GLN A 29 25.27 -5.37 14.80
CA GLN A 29 26.54 -5.60 14.10
C GLN A 29 26.49 -6.78 13.12
N GLU A 30 25.82 -7.88 13.48
CA GLU A 30 25.65 -9.04 12.62
C GLU A 30 24.75 -8.73 11.41
N MET A 31 23.63 -8.04 11.63
CA MET A 31 22.76 -7.58 10.55
C MET A 31 23.48 -6.63 9.57
N LEU A 32 24.26 -5.68 10.10
CA LEU A 32 25.04 -4.73 9.29
C LEU A 32 26.14 -5.44 8.50
N ARG A 33 26.80 -6.47 9.07
CA ARG A 33 27.77 -7.30 8.37
C ARG A 33 27.13 -8.09 7.22
N ASN A 34 26.00 -8.74 7.46
CA ASN A 34 25.27 -9.49 6.42
C ASN A 34 24.86 -8.57 5.26
N ARG A 35 24.40 -7.35 5.57
CA ARG A 35 24.06 -6.37 4.53
C ARG A 35 25.28 -5.86 3.78
N MET A 36 26.42 -5.72 4.46
CA MET A 36 27.69 -5.35 3.84
C MET A 36 28.18 -6.41 2.84
N GLU A 37 28.05 -7.69 3.16
CA GLU A 37 28.39 -8.81 2.25
C GLU A 37 27.51 -8.82 0.99
N GLU A 38 26.21 -8.58 1.14
CA GLU A 38 25.29 -8.49 0.00
C GLU A 38 25.64 -7.30 -0.92
N ILE A 39 25.95 -6.14 -0.33
CA ILE A 39 26.36 -4.93 -1.06
C ILE A 39 27.69 -5.18 -1.79
N LEU A 40 28.64 -5.87 -1.16
CA LEU A 40 29.93 -6.20 -1.74
C LEU A 40 29.78 -7.18 -2.91
N GLY A 41 28.96 -8.22 -2.77
CA GLY A 41 28.67 -9.15 -3.87
C GLY A 41 28.01 -8.47 -5.08
N ARG A 42 27.14 -7.48 -4.84
CA ARG A 42 26.57 -6.65 -5.92
C ARG A 42 27.60 -5.73 -6.56
N ALA A 43 28.49 -5.14 -5.77
CA ALA A 43 29.56 -4.29 -6.28
C ALA A 43 30.55 -5.08 -7.15
N GLU A 44 30.89 -6.31 -6.76
CA GLU A 44 31.72 -7.22 -7.56
C GLU A 44 31.05 -7.63 -8.87
N ALA A 45 29.76 -7.97 -8.83
CA ALA A 45 28.99 -8.26 -10.04
C ALA A 45 28.99 -7.07 -11.01
N VAL A 46 28.80 -5.84 -10.51
CA VAL A 46 28.85 -4.61 -11.33
C VAL A 46 30.26 -4.31 -11.85
N LYS A 47 31.30 -4.61 -11.08
CA LYS A 47 32.70 -4.46 -11.50
C LYS A 47 33.03 -5.42 -12.66
N GLU A 48 32.56 -6.66 -12.61
CA GLU A 48 32.74 -7.65 -13.68
C GLU A 48 31.87 -7.32 -14.91
N MET A 49 30.67 -6.76 -14.75
CA MET A 49 29.86 -6.22 -15.86
C MET A 49 30.62 -5.14 -16.66
N THR A 50 31.40 -4.31 -15.97
CA THR A 50 32.15 -3.20 -16.61
C THR A 50 33.35 -3.69 -17.41
N LYS A 51 33.83 -4.92 -17.16
CA LYS A 51 34.90 -5.57 -17.93
C LYS A 51 34.39 -6.40 -19.12
N ASN A 52 33.26 -7.09 -18.98
CA ASN A 52 32.84 -8.13 -19.95
C ASN A 52 31.56 -7.83 -20.75
N GLY A 53 30.90 -6.68 -20.54
CA GLY A 53 29.91 -6.13 -21.49
C GLY A 53 28.62 -6.94 -21.74
N LYS A 54 28.23 -7.87 -20.87
CA LYS A 54 27.00 -8.69 -21.01
C LYS A 54 26.16 -8.63 -19.72
N ALA A 55 24.85 -8.36 -19.86
CA ALA A 55 23.92 -8.24 -18.72
C ALA A 55 23.53 -9.61 -18.16
N PRO A 56 23.56 -9.83 -16.83
CA PRO A 56 23.00 -11.01 -16.21
C PRO A 56 21.48 -10.84 -16.02
N THR A 57 20.74 -11.89 -16.37
CA THR A 57 19.33 -12.06 -16.06
C THR A 57 19.19 -12.44 -14.58
N SER A 58 18.57 -11.54 -13.81
CA SER A 58 18.15 -11.69 -12.39
C SER A 58 19.21 -11.39 -11.31
N PRO A 59 18.84 -10.67 -10.22
CA PRO A 59 19.72 -10.45 -9.07
C PRO A 59 20.04 -11.76 -8.34
N PRO A 60 21.26 -11.95 -7.81
CA PRO A 60 21.59 -13.12 -7.01
C PRO A 60 20.78 -13.13 -5.70
N SER A 61 20.11 -14.25 -5.46
CA SER A 61 19.50 -14.63 -4.18
C SER A 61 20.60 -14.79 -3.13
N GLY A 62 20.61 -13.92 -2.11
CA GLY A 62 21.41 -14.13 -0.91
C GLY A 62 20.71 -15.09 0.04
N GLY A 63 21.18 -16.34 0.12
CA GLY A 63 21.02 -17.18 1.32
C GLY A 63 22.16 -16.87 2.31
N GLY A 64 22.09 -17.13 3.61
CA GLY A 64 21.17 -17.89 4.45
C GLY A 64 21.92 -18.26 5.75
N TYR A 65 21.27 -18.87 6.74
CA TYR A 65 21.96 -19.66 7.78
C TYR A 65 21.12 -20.89 8.13
N GLY A 66 21.74 -22.06 8.04
CA GLY A 66 21.12 -23.37 8.23
C GLY A 66 21.48 -24.04 9.55
N GLY A 67 20.82 -25.18 9.80
CA GLY A 67 21.14 -26.12 10.88
C GLY A 67 20.80 -27.56 10.49
N ALA A 68 21.86 -28.33 10.25
CA ALA A 68 22.09 -29.78 10.37
C ALA A 68 21.00 -30.82 9.99
N ALA A 69 21.45 -31.81 9.21
CA ALA A 69 20.73 -32.98 8.76
C ALA A 69 20.30 -33.93 9.88
N THR A 70 19.01 -34.27 9.90
CA THR A 70 18.47 -35.56 10.36
C THR A 70 17.29 -35.95 9.46
N GLN A 71 17.07 -37.26 9.35
CA GLN A 71 16.18 -37.97 8.42
C GLN A 71 14.83 -37.31 8.11
N ALA A 72 14.40 -37.46 6.85
CA ALA A 72 13.10 -37.05 6.34
C ALA A 72 11.91 -37.56 7.18
N PRO A 73 10.90 -36.70 7.40
CA PRO A 73 9.49 -37.07 7.25
C PRO A 73 8.74 -36.04 6.35
N PRO A 74 7.47 -36.29 5.97
CA PRO A 74 6.90 -35.81 4.71
C PRO A 74 6.54 -34.32 4.73
N ALA A 75 6.40 -33.76 3.52
CA ALA A 75 6.00 -32.39 3.26
C ALA A 75 4.67 -32.02 3.97
N THR A 76 4.76 -31.21 5.00
CA THR A 76 3.67 -30.34 5.46
C THR A 76 4.18 -28.91 5.37
N GLY A 77 3.87 -28.24 4.26
CA GLY A 77 3.99 -26.79 4.19
C GLY A 77 3.12 -26.20 5.27
N THR A 78 3.73 -25.46 6.20
CA THR A 78 3.03 -24.66 7.20
C THR A 78 2.18 -23.63 6.47
N ALA A 79 0.91 -23.52 6.87
CA ALA A 79 -0.06 -22.61 6.25
C ALA A 79 0.41 -21.15 6.27
N GLU A 80 1.23 -20.77 7.24
CA GLU A 80 1.77 -19.42 7.44
C GLU A 80 2.67 -18.95 6.28
N ASP A 81 3.57 -19.80 5.76
CA ASP A 81 4.46 -19.44 4.65
C ASP A 81 3.73 -19.32 3.30
N ALA A 82 2.55 -19.94 3.17
CA ALA A 82 1.70 -19.85 2.00
C ALA A 82 0.84 -18.57 2.03
N GLU A 83 0.32 -18.21 3.20
CA GLU A 83 -0.49 -17.00 3.40
C GLU A 83 0.31 -15.72 3.13
N ASP A 84 1.55 -15.62 3.62
CA ASP A 84 2.37 -14.42 3.41
C ASP A 84 2.73 -14.21 1.93
N LYS A 85 2.98 -15.30 1.19
CA LYS A 85 3.24 -15.24 -0.25
C LYS A 85 2.00 -14.86 -1.05
N GLU A 86 0.81 -15.34 -0.66
CA GLU A 86 -0.45 -14.89 -1.26
C GLU A 86 -0.70 -13.42 -0.97
N LYS A 87 -0.48 -12.95 0.27
CA LYS A 87 -0.63 -11.54 0.65
C LYS A 87 0.30 -10.63 -0.15
N GLU A 88 1.58 -10.98 -0.30
CA GLU A 88 2.54 -10.22 -1.12
C GLU A 88 2.13 -10.14 -2.59
N LYS A 89 1.68 -11.26 -3.16
CA LYS A 89 1.22 -11.32 -4.56
C LYS A 89 -0.06 -10.49 -4.76
N MET A 90 -0.98 -10.55 -3.81
CA MET A 90 -2.18 -9.71 -3.79
C MET A 90 -1.82 -8.24 -3.64
N LYS A 91 -0.91 -7.87 -2.73
CA LYS A 91 -0.43 -6.50 -2.51
C LYS A 91 0.16 -5.91 -3.79
N LYS A 92 0.93 -6.70 -4.56
CA LYS A 92 1.40 -6.31 -5.90
C LYS A 92 0.29 -6.18 -6.94
N GLY A 93 -0.73 -7.03 -6.91
CA GLY A 93 -1.91 -6.91 -7.77
C GLY A 93 -2.75 -5.66 -7.43
N LEU A 94 -2.81 -5.32 -6.14
CA LEU A 94 -3.46 -4.14 -5.59
C LEU A 94 -2.73 -2.84 -5.97
N GLU A 95 -1.39 -2.82 -5.96
CA GLU A 95 -0.60 -1.65 -6.41
C GLU A 95 -0.92 -1.24 -7.85
N GLY A 96 -1.32 -2.18 -8.71
CA GLY A 96 -1.74 -1.89 -10.09
C GLY A 96 -3.17 -1.37 -10.22
N ALA A 97 -4.05 -1.70 -9.27
CA ALA A 97 -5.47 -1.33 -9.29
C ALA A 97 -5.79 -0.11 -8.40
N ILE A 98 -4.97 0.15 -7.39
CA ILE A 98 -5.15 1.23 -6.43
C ILE A 98 -4.06 2.26 -6.65
N MET A 99 -4.47 3.46 -7.02
CA MET A 99 -3.54 4.58 -7.12
C MET A 99 -3.30 5.14 -5.72
N THR A 100 -2.18 4.76 -5.11
CA THR A 100 -1.69 5.34 -3.86
C THR A 100 -0.87 6.58 -4.17
N THR A 101 -1.39 7.75 -3.83
CA THR A 101 -0.69 9.02 -4.05
C THR A 101 -0.89 9.98 -2.89
N LYS A 102 0.05 10.92 -2.72
CA LYS A 102 -0.21 12.16 -1.99
C LYS A 102 -0.57 13.22 -3.04
N PRO A 103 -1.86 13.49 -3.28
CA PRO A 103 -2.23 14.57 -4.19
C PRO A 103 -1.66 15.90 -3.70
N ASN A 104 -1.44 16.84 -4.62
CA ASN A 104 -0.98 18.19 -4.30
C ASN A 104 -2.01 19.22 -4.82
N ILE A 105 -3.24 19.10 -4.33
CA ILE A 105 -4.36 20.00 -4.66
C ILE A 105 -4.80 20.63 -3.34
N LYS A 106 -4.96 21.95 -3.28
CA LYS A 106 -5.36 22.66 -2.07
C LYS A 106 -6.84 23.03 -2.11
N TRP A 107 -7.39 23.46 -0.97
CA TRP A 107 -8.76 23.98 -0.92
C TRP A 107 -8.98 25.19 -1.84
N ASP A 108 -7.94 26.00 -2.02
CA ASP A 108 -7.96 27.20 -2.87
C ASP A 108 -8.04 26.87 -4.36
N ASP A 109 -7.59 25.66 -4.76
CA ASP A 109 -7.68 25.19 -6.14
C ASP A 109 -9.10 24.75 -6.51
N VAL A 110 -9.98 24.56 -5.52
CA VAL A 110 -11.37 24.17 -5.72
C VAL A 110 -12.27 25.40 -5.66
N ALA A 111 -12.87 25.79 -6.78
CA ALA A 111 -13.79 26.93 -6.79
C ALA A 111 -15.18 26.58 -6.22
N GLY A 112 -15.67 27.38 -5.26
CA GLY A 112 -17.01 27.24 -4.67
C GLY A 112 -17.16 26.03 -3.74
N LEU A 113 -18.36 25.44 -3.68
CA LEU A 113 -18.69 24.28 -2.85
C LEU A 113 -18.44 24.48 -1.34
N GLU A 114 -18.58 25.71 -0.82
CA GLU A 114 -18.23 26.07 0.55
C GLU A 114 -18.90 25.19 1.62
N ALA A 115 -20.17 24.82 1.41
CA ALA A 115 -20.87 23.90 2.30
C ALA A 115 -20.22 22.50 2.34
N ALA A 116 -19.81 21.96 1.18
CA ALA A 116 -19.17 20.65 1.09
C ALA A 116 -17.74 20.69 1.63
N LYS A 117 -16.99 21.78 1.36
CA LYS A 117 -15.67 22.01 1.95
C LYS A 117 -15.75 22.08 3.47
N GLY A 118 -16.67 22.87 4.02
CA GLY A 118 -16.88 22.96 5.48
C GLY A 118 -17.20 21.61 6.11
N ALA A 119 -18.12 20.84 5.50
CA ALA A 119 -18.44 19.49 5.95
C ALA A 119 -17.21 18.56 5.92
N LEU A 120 -16.41 18.57 4.85
CA LEU A 120 -15.19 17.78 4.75
C LEU A 120 -14.12 18.19 5.78
N GLN A 121 -13.96 19.49 6.03
CA GLN A 121 -13.04 19.99 7.05
C GLN A 121 -13.45 19.52 8.45
N GLU A 122 -14.73 19.61 8.80
CA GLU A 122 -15.25 19.15 10.09
C GLU A 122 -15.16 17.63 10.25
N THR A 123 -15.36 16.88 9.18
CA THR A 123 -15.40 15.41 9.23
C THR A 123 -14.02 14.76 9.16
N VAL A 124 -13.07 15.34 8.44
CA VAL A 124 -11.74 14.73 8.19
C VAL A 124 -10.63 15.46 8.96
N ILE A 125 -10.59 16.79 8.90
CA ILE A 125 -9.50 17.58 9.49
C ILE A 125 -9.69 17.71 11.00
N LEU A 126 -10.92 17.97 11.46
CA LEU A 126 -11.19 18.22 12.88
C LEU A 126 -10.85 17.01 13.78
N PRO A 127 -11.20 15.76 13.44
CA PRO A 127 -10.81 14.61 14.26
C PRO A 127 -9.31 14.36 14.27
N THR A 128 -8.65 14.61 13.14
CA THR A 128 -7.20 14.45 13.01
C THR A 128 -6.45 15.49 13.85
N ARG A 129 -6.93 16.74 13.87
CA ARG A 129 -6.29 17.86 14.56
C ARG A 129 -6.66 17.98 16.03
N PHE A 130 -7.89 17.61 16.39
CA PHE A 130 -8.42 17.74 17.76
C PHE A 130 -9.11 16.44 18.22
N PRO A 131 -8.37 15.33 18.35
CA PRO A 131 -8.95 14.04 18.73
C PRO A 131 -9.66 14.07 20.09
N GLN A 132 -9.27 14.98 21.00
CA GLN A 132 -9.91 15.19 22.30
C GLN A 132 -11.39 15.62 22.22
N LEU A 133 -11.80 16.25 21.10
CA LEU A 133 -13.20 16.65 20.88
C LEU A 133 -14.10 15.46 20.50
N PHE A 134 -13.49 14.36 20.07
CA PHE A 134 -14.15 13.15 19.58
C PHE A 134 -14.02 12.02 20.60
N THR A 135 -14.54 12.26 21.80
CA THR A 135 -14.58 11.28 22.90
C THR A 135 -16.02 10.89 23.23
N GLY A 136 -16.21 9.66 23.73
CA GLY A 136 -17.53 9.14 24.09
C GLY A 136 -18.46 8.98 22.87
N LYS A 137 -19.56 9.74 22.84
CA LYS A 137 -20.58 9.65 21.76
C LYS A 137 -20.19 10.40 20.47
N ARG A 138 -19.19 11.29 20.53
CA ARG A 138 -18.72 12.03 19.35
C ARG A 138 -17.65 11.18 18.66
N VAL A 139 -18.08 10.36 17.72
CA VAL A 139 -17.17 9.58 16.87
C VAL A 139 -16.95 10.31 15.54
N PRO A 140 -15.75 10.24 14.96
CA PRO A 140 -15.52 10.76 13.61
C PRO A 140 -16.41 10.02 12.60
N TRP A 141 -16.73 10.68 11.50
CA TRP A 141 -17.52 10.07 10.43
C TRP A 141 -16.68 9.02 9.69
N HIS A 142 -17.26 7.84 9.42
CA HIS A 142 -16.54 6.72 8.79
C HIS A 142 -16.76 6.66 7.26
N GLY A 143 -17.69 7.47 6.73
CA GLY A 143 -17.99 7.52 5.31
C GLY A 143 -18.69 8.81 4.91
N ILE A 144 -18.38 9.31 3.72
CA ILE A 144 -18.92 10.54 3.15
C ILE A 144 -19.32 10.24 1.71
N LEU A 145 -20.57 10.55 1.36
CA LEU A 145 -21.08 10.39 0.00
C LEU A 145 -21.17 11.75 -0.68
N LEU A 146 -20.38 11.95 -1.73
CA LEU A 146 -20.46 13.12 -2.60
C LEU A 146 -21.31 12.77 -3.82
N TYR A 147 -22.44 13.47 -4.01
CA TYR A 147 -23.32 13.26 -5.15
C TYR A 147 -23.60 14.58 -5.89
N GLY A 148 -24.00 14.45 -7.15
CA GLY A 148 -24.34 15.59 -8.01
C GLY A 148 -23.98 15.32 -9.47
N PRO A 149 -24.33 16.24 -10.39
CA PRO A 149 -24.06 16.10 -11.82
C PRO A 149 -22.60 15.75 -12.13
N PRO A 150 -22.30 15.07 -13.25
CA PRO A 150 -20.93 14.85 -13.68
C PRO A 150 -20.21 16.19 -13.93
N GLY A 151 -18.90 16.24 -13.70
CA GLY A 151 -18.09 17.45 -13.93
C GLY A 151 -18.14 18.51 -12.82
N THR A 152 -18.81 18.27 -11.69
CA THR A 152 -18.87 19.23 -10.56
C THR A 152 -17.66 19.20 -9.62
N GLY A 153 -16.58 18.51 -10.00
CA GLY A 153 -15.33 18.51 -9.23
C GLY A 153 -15.31 17.61 -7.99
N LYS A 154 -16.24 16.65 -7.82
CA LYS A 154 -16.26 15.71 -6.69
C LYS A 154 -14.93 14.99 -6.46
N SER A 155 -14.35 14.40 -7.51
CA SER A 155 -13.06 13.71 -7.43
C SER A 155 -11.90 14.68 -7.18
N TYR A 156 -12.04 15.95 -7.58
CA TYR A 156 -11.04 17.00 -7.33
C TYR A 156 -11.09 17.46 -5.86
N LEU A 157 -12.29 17.61 -5.30
CA LEU A 157 -12.55 17.93 -3.91
C LEU A 157 -12.03 16.84 -2.96
N ALA A 158 -12.22 15.56 -3.32
CA ALA A 158 -11.69 14.44 -2.54
C ALA A 158 -10.16 14.44 -2.48
N LYS A 159 -9.49 14.73 -3.60
CA LYS A 159 -8.03 14.88 -3.64
C LYS A 159 -7.55 16.07 -2.81
N ALA A 160 -8.24 17.20 -2.87
CA ALA A 160 -7.92 18.37 -2.06
C ALA A 160 -8.01 18.06 -0.56
N CYS A 161 -9.08 17.36 -0.15
CA CYS A 161 -9.25 16.89 1.22
C CYS A 161 -8.08 16.00 1.70
N ALA A 162 -7.61 15.10 0.83
CA ALA A 162 -6.49 14.22 1.16
C ALA A 162 -5.15 14.95 1.30
N THR A 163 -4.89 15.93 0.44
CA THR A 163 -3.70 16.80 0.56
C THR A 163 -3.70 17.55 1.89
N GLU A 164 -4.85 18.12 2.27
CA GLU A 164 -5.00 18.98 3.45
C GLU A 164 -5.01 18.18 4.76
N ALA A 165 -5.44 16.92 4.70
CA ALA A 165 -5.36 15.98 5.82
C ALA A 165 -3.98 15.30 5.96
N ASP A 166 -3.02 15.56 5.05
CA ASP A 166 -1.77 14.81 4.88
C ASP A 166 -1.98 13.28 4.92
N ALA A 167 -3.10 12.83 4.34
CA ALA A 167 -3.53 11.45 4.39
C ALA A 167 -3.10 10.68 3.15
N THR A 168 -2.83 9.39 3.32
CA THR A 168 -2.61 8.48 2.20
C THR A 168 -3.91 8.34 1.41
N PHE A 169 -3.89 8.72 0.13
CA PHE A 169 -5.07 8.64 -0.74
C PHE A 169 -5.05 7.35 -1.54
N PHE A 170 -6.03 6.48 -1.28
CA PHE A 170 -6.28 5.27 -2.05
C PHE A 170 -7.44 5.54 -3.00
N SER A 171 -7.18 5.60 -4.29
CA SER A 171 -8.22 5.76 -5.32
C SER A 171 -8.54 4.42 -5.96
N ILE A 172 -9.80 4.04 -5.97
CA ILE A 172 -10.30 2.83 -6.65
C ILE A 172 -11.55 3.13 -7.45
N SER A 173 -11.65 2.58 -8.67
CA SER A 173 -12.92 2.57 -9.40
C SER A 173 -13.74 1.35 -9.00
N SER A 174 -15.02 1.59 -8.76
CA SER A 174 -16.02 0.54 -8.53
C SER A 174 -16.01 -0.55 -9.64
N SER A 175 -15.69 -0.17 -10.88
CA SER A 175 -15.61 -1.07 -12.05
C SER A 175 -14.36 -1.98 -12.05
N ASP A 176 -13.26 -1.55 -11.42
CA ASP A 176 -12.04 -2.36 -11.27
C ASP A 176 -12.24 -3.53 -10.30
N LEU A 177 -13.15 -3.38 -9.34
CA LEU A 177 -13.48 -4.40 -8.34
C LEU A 177 -14.28 -5.57 -8.92
N VAL A 178 -15.16 -5.30 -9.89
CA VAL A 178 -16.12 -6.30 -10.42
C VAL A 178 -15.53 -7.14 -11.55
N SER A 179 -14.56 -6.61 -12.31
CA SER A 179 -14.25 -7.13 -13.65
C SER A 179 -13.12 -8.15 -13.76
N LYS A 180 -12.18 -8.23 -12.79
CA LYS A 180 -10.91 -8.93 -13.06
C LYS A 180 -10.90 -10.43 -12.69
N TRP A 181 -11.40 -10.88 -11.54
CA TRP A 181 -11.31 -12.30 -11.17
C TRP A 181 -12.39 -12.72 -10.15
N MET A 182 -13.26 -13.65 -10.54
CA MET A 182 -14.31 -14.21 -9.68
C MET A 182 -13.67 -14.89 -8.45
N GLY A 183 -13.72 -14.24 -7.29
CA GLY A 183 -13.14 -14.71 -6.01
C GLY A 183 -11.92 -13.94 -5.50
N GLU A 184 -11.16 -13.24 -6.36
CA GLU A 184 -10.07 -12.36 -5.90
C GLU A 184 -10.56 -10.98 -5.45
N SER A 185 -11.74 -10.55 -5.94
CA SER A 185 -12.29 -9.23 -5.61
C SER A 185 -12.57 -9.01 -4.12
N GLU A 186 -13.02 -10.03 -3.39
CA GLU A 186 -13.24 -9.96 -1.93
C GLU A 186 -11.90 -9.79 -1.19
N LYS A 187 -10.89 -10.60 -1.58
CA LYS A 187 -9.54 -10.49 -1.05
C LYS A 187 -8.94 -9.11 -1.32
N LEU A 188 -9.20 -8.54 -2.49
CA LEU A 188 -8.77 -7.19 -2.87
C LEU A 188 -9.40 -6.14 -1.95
N VAL A 189 -10.72 -6.17 -1.73
CA VAL A 189 -11.39 -5.26 -0.79
C VAL A 189 -10.80 -5.38 0.61
N ARG A 190 -10.64 -6.60 1.13
CA ARG A 190 -10.03 -6.82 2.44
C ARG A 190 -8.62 -6.23 2.54
N SER A 191 -7.79 -6.49 1.54
CA SER A 191 -6.41 -6.02 1.51
C SER A 191 -6.32 -4.51 1.32
N LEU A 192 -7.23 -3.88 0.57
CA LEU A 192 -7.35 -2.42 0.46
C LEU A 192 -7.58 -1.79 1.84
N PHE A 193 -8.53 -2.32 2.61
CA PHE A 193 -8.80 -1.84 3.96
C PHE A 193 -7.66 -2.16 4.94
N GLU A 194 -7.00 -3.31 4.81
CA GLU A 194 -5.80 -3.65 5.61
C GLU A 194 -4.66 -2.65 5.36
N MET A 195 -4.33 -2.37 4.09
CA MET A 195 -3.33 -1.36 3.72
C MET A 195 -3.71 0.05 4.19
N ALA A 196 -4.98 0.43 4.08
CA ALA A 196 -5.45 1.72 4.57
C ALA A 196 -5.35 1.83 6.11
N ARG A 197 -5.56 0.73 6.83
CA ARG A 197 -5.38 0.66 8.29
C ARG A 197 -3.90 0.72 8.68
N GLU A 198 -3.00 0.14 7.89
CA GLU A 198 -1.54 0.26 8.06
C GLU A 198 -1.03 1.68 7.77
N ALA A 199 -1.61 2.35 6.78
CA ALA A 199 -1.17 3.66 6.28
C ALA A 199 -1.91 4.87 6.89
N LYS A 200 -2.42 4.74 8.13
CA LYS A 200 -3.16 5.82 8.83
C LYS A 200 -2.28 7.07 9.01
N PRO A 201 -2.81 8.29 8.78
CA PRO A 201 -4.17 8.61 8.32
C PRO A 201 -4.36 8.29 6.83
N ALA A 202 -5.50 7.67 6.48
CA ALA A 202 -5.80 7.21 5.13
C ALA A 202 -7.22 7.59 4.69
N ILE A 203 -7.38 7.87 3.41
CA ILE A 203 -8.67 8.13 2.76
C ILE A 203 -8.82 7.16 1.59
N ILE A 204 -9.90 6.37 1.62
CA ILE A 204 -10.31 5.51 0.50
C ILE A 204 -11.35 6.27 -0.30
N PHE A 205 -11.04 6.57 -1.55
CA PHE A 205 -11.95 7.19 -2.51
C PHE A 205 -12.42 6.13 -3.50
N VAL A 206 -13.74 5.87 -3.49
CA VAL A 206 -14.40 4.98 -4.45
C VAL A 206 -15.16 5.82 -5.45
N ASP A 207 -14.69 5.85 -6.69
CA ASP A 207 -15.40 6.52 -7.79
C ASP A 207 -16.46 5.60 -8.39
N GLU A 208 -17.55 6.19 -8.88
CA GLU A 208 -18.69 5.47 -9.49
C GLU A 208 -19.27 4.36 -8.58
N ILE A 209 -19.39 4.64 -7.27
CA ILE A 209 -19.89 3.68 -6.27
C ILE A 209 -21.29 3.14 -6.60
N ASP A 210 -22.06 3.87 -7.40
CA ASP A 210 -23.34 3.43 -7.94
C ASP A 210 -23.22 2.17 -8.81
N SER A 211 -22.08 1.93 -9.46
CA SER A 211 -21.84 0.70 -10.23
C SER A 211 -21.71 -0.55 -9.34
N LEU A 212 -21.29 -0.40 -8.07
CA LEU A 212 -21.30 -1.46 -7.05
C LEU A 212 -22.62 -1.52 -6.26
N CYS A 213 -23.38 -0.41 -6.22
CA CYS A 213 -24.55 -0.25 -5.37
C CYS A 213 -25.89 -0.36 -6.12
N GLY A 214 -25.97 -1.24 -7.13
CA GLY A 214 -27.24 -1.61 -7.77
C GLY A 214 -28.33 -1.99 -6.75
N ALA A 215 -29.59 -1.75 -7.10
CA ALA A 215 -30.73 -2.08 -6.25
C ALA A 215 -30.80 -3.60 -6.06
N ARG A 216 -30.81 -4.07 -4.80
CA ARG A 216 -30.95 -5.49 -4.49
C ARG A 216 -32.26 -6.02 -5.09
N GLY A 217 -32.15 -7.02 -5.96
CA GLY A 217 -33.33 -7.68 -6.56
C GLY A 217 -33.63 -7.28 -8.00
N GLU A 218 -32.81 -6.44 -8.63
CA GLU A 218 -32.88 -6.23 -10.07
C GLU A 218 -32.40 -7.51 -10.80
N SER A 219 -33.21 -7.98 -11.75
CA SER A 219 -33.03 -9.22 -12.53
C SER A 219 -31.80 -9.15 -13.43
N GLY A 220 -30.60 -9.17 -12.86
CA GLY A 220 -29.34 -8.97 -13.58
C GLY A 220 -28.13 -8.71 -12.68
N GLU A 221 -28.31 -8.55 -11.37
CA GLU A 221 -27.20 -8.38 -10.43
C GLU A 221 -26.35 -9.65 -10.37
N SER A 222 -25.07 -9.54 -10.77
CA SER A 222 -24.11 -10.63 -10.68
C SER A 222 -23.88 -11.04 -9.22
N ASP A 223 -23.86 -12.35 -8.94
CA ASP A 223 -23.52 -12.89 -7.62
C ASP A 223 -22.16 -12.38 -7.12
N ALA A 224 -21.22 -12.07 -8.02
CA ALA A 224 -19.94 -11.46 -7.69
C ALA A 224 -20.11 -10.06 -7.06
N ALA A 225 -20.96 -9.22 -7.63
CA ALA A 225 -21.21 -7.87 -7.12
C ALA A 225 -21.84 -7.90 -5.72
N ARG A 226 -22.76 -8.85 -5.47
CA ARG A 226 -23.37 -9.05 -4.15
C ARG A 226 -22.36 -9.40 -3.08
N ARG A 227 -21.41 -10.29 -3.38
CA ARG A 227 -20.38 -10.69 -2.42
C ARG A 227 -19.40 -9.56 -2.14
N ILE A 228 -18.96 -8.84 -3.18
CA ILE A 228 -18.10 -7.65 -3.03
C ILE A 228 -18.77 -6.61 -2.14
N LYS A 229 -20.06 -6.30 -2.37
CA LYS A 229 -20.83 -5.37 -1.55
C LYS A 229 -20.90 -5.81 -0.09
N THR A 230 -21.07 -7.12 0.15
CA THR A 230 -21.14 -7.69 1.50
C THR A 230 -19.80 -7.56 2.21
N GLU A 231 -18.69 -7.90 1.56
CA GLU A 231 -17.34 -7.75 2.12
C GLU A 231 -17.00 -6.26 2.33
N PHE A 232 -17.35 -5.38 1.40
CA PHE A 232 -17.11 -3.93 1.53
C PHE A 232 -17.82 -3.35 2.76
N LEU A 233 -19.10 -3.70 2.96
CA LEU A 233 -19.86 -3.28 4.16
C LEU A 233 -19.24 -3.86 5.44
N ALA A 234 -18.84 -5.13 5.43
CA ALA A 234 -18.18 -5.74 6.58
C ALA A 234 -16.86 -5.03 6.95
N GLN A 235 -16.05 -4.64 5.96
CA GLN A 235 -14.80 -3.92 6.20
C GLN A 235 -15.00 -2.46 6.64
N MET A 236 -16.11 -1.82 6.24
CA MET A 236 -16.47 -0.46 6.68
C MET A 236 -16.84 -0.41 8.16
N ASP A 237 -17.57 -1.41 8.65
CA ASP A 237 -17.98 -1.49 10.06
C ASP A 237 -16.81 -1.86 10.99
N GLY A 238 -15.81 -2.59 10.46
CA GLY A 238 -14.57 -2.93 11.16
C GLY A 238 -14.55 -4.35 11.71
#